data_AF-A0A158HN14-F1
#
_entry.id   AF-A0A158HN14-F1
#
_cell.length_a   1.000
_cell.length_b   1.000
_cell.length_c   1.000
_cell.angle_alpha   90.00
_cell.angle_beta   90.00
_cell.angle_gamma   90.00
#
_symmetry.space_group_name_H-M   'P 1'
#
loop_
_entity.id
_entity.type
_entity.pdbx_description
1 polymer ?
#
loop_
_entity_poly.entity_id
_entity_poly.type
_entity_poly.pdbx_seq_one_letter_code
_entity_poly.pdbx_strand_id
1 'polypeptide(L)' 'MAGKIELYVRDHAPAQRGLIMIDGRNRGEWQVIENQVVAQVDGGPVFQGTIKQVVAQVESALRTAKNPLNLNPD' A
#
# COMPACT_ATOMS: atom_id res chain seq x y z
N MET A 1 4.71 0.07 17.55
CA MET A 1 5.22 -0.92 16.58
C MET A 1 4.66 -0.57 15.21
N ALA A 2 5.52 -0.29 14.22
CA ALA A 2 5.09 -0.04 12.84
C ALA A 2 4.62 -1.36 12.24
N GLY A 3 3.48 -1.35 11.52
CA GLY A 3 2.94 -2.58 10.97
C GLY A 3 3.80 -3.12 9.84
N LYS A 4 3.88 -4.45 9.69
CA LYS A 4 4.66 -5.08 8.60
C LYS A 4 3.82 -5.08 7.32
N ILE A 5 4.36 -4.52 6.23
CA ILE A 5 3.74 -4.55 4.90
C ILE A 5 4.42 -5.62 4.07
N GLU A 6 3.62 -6.51 3.48
CA GLU A 6 4.08 -7.60 2.61
C GLU A 6 3.26 -7.60 1.31
N LEU A 7 3.96 -7.68 0.16
CA LEU A 7 3.34 -7.75 -1.16
C LEU A 7 3.45 -9.19 -1.68
N TYR A 8 2.31 -9.85 -1.91
CA TYR A 8 2.27 -11.22 -2.40
C TYR A 8 1.87 -11.26 -3.87
N VAL A 9 2.70 -11.88 -4.71
CA VAL A 9 2.39 -12.09 -6.13
C VAL A 9 1.38 -13.23 -6.27
N ARG A 10 0.28 -12.99 -7.01
CA ARG A 10 -0.71 -14.02 -7.36
C ARG A 10 -0.54 -14.57 -8.77
N ASP A 11 -0.15 -13.71 -9.71
CA ASP A 11 0.01 -14.07 -11.12
C ASP A 11 1.42 -13.72 -11.63
N HIS A 12 2.06 -14.67 -12.31
CA HIS A 12 3.34 -14.49 -13.01
C HIS A 12 3.18 -14.01 -14.46
N ALA A 13 2.08 -13.30 -14.76
CA ALA A 13 1.82 -12.70 -16.06
C ALA A 13 2.59 -11.36 -16.24
N PRO A 14 2.70 -10.81 -17.47
CA PRO A 14 3.31 -9.50 -17.71
C PRO A 14 2.68 -8.36 -16.89
N ALA A 15 1.39 -8.48 -16.53
CA ALA A 15 0.73 -7.65 -15.53
C ALA A 15 0.71 -8.39 -14.18
N GLN A 16 1.79 -8.28 -13.41
CA GLN A 16 1.86 -8.87 -12.08
C GLN A 16 0.83 -8.20 -11.17
N ARG A 17 0.04 -9.00 -10.46
CA ARG A 17 -0.91 -8.50 -9.45
C ARG A 17 -0.84 -9.32 -8.18
N GLY A 18 -1.36 -8.76 -7.11
CA GLY A 18 -1.16 -9.35 -5.81
C GLY A 18 -1.95 -8.70 -4.68
N LEU A 19 -1.76 -9.24 -3.48
CA LEU A 19 -2.35 -8.71 -2.26
C LEU A 19 -1.36 -7.87 -1.49
N ILE A 20 -1.91 -6.88 -0.79
CA ILE A 20 -1.22 -6.09 0.22
C ILE A 20 -1.63 -6.65 1.58
N MET A 21 -0.67 -7.26 2.27
CA MET A 21 -0.86 -7.74 3.63
C MET A 21 -0.26 -6.74 4.60
N ILE A 22 -1.04 -6.31 5.59
CA ILE A 22 -0.59 -5.42 6.66
C ILE A 22 -0.91 -6.11 7.97
N ASP A 23 0.10 -6.34 8.80
CA ASP A 23 -0.04 -7.04 10.08
C ASP A 23 -0.75 -8.41 9.92
N GLY A 24 -0.43 -9.13 8.84
CA GLY A 24 -0.98 -10.46 8.53
C GLY A 24 -2.41 -10.47 8.00
N ARG A 25 -3.02 -9.31 7.73
CA ARG A 25 -4.37 -9.20 7.17
C ARG A 25 -4.33 -8.65 5.76
N ASN A 26 -5.18 -9.18 4.88
CA ASN A 26 -5.38 -8.58 3.56
C ASN A 26 -6.05 -7.22 3.74
N ARG A 27 -5.41 -6.18 3.22
CA ARG A 27 -5.88 -4.79 3.28
C ARG A 27 -5.99 -4.17 1.89
N GLY A 28 -5.74 -4.91 0.81
CA GLY A 28 -5.82 -4.32 -0.52
C GLY A 28 -5.13 -5.13 -1.59
N GLU A 29 -5.08 -4.56 -2.77
CA GLU A 29 -4.51 -5.19 -3.96
C GLU A 29 -3.49 -4.25 -4.62
N TRP A 30 -2.51 -4.86 -5.29
CA TRP A 30 -1.54 -4.16 -6.11
C TRP A 30 -1.44 -4.81 -7.48
N GLN A 31 -1.05 -4.03 -8.48
CA GLN A 31 -0.81 -4.48 -9.85
C GLN A 31 0.31 -3.69 -10.52
N VAL A 32 0.98 -4.31 -11.49
CA VAL A 32 1.96 -3.64 -12.37
C VAL A 32 1.26 -3.23 -13.64
N ILE A 33 1.25 -1.93 -13.91
CA ILE A 33 0.77 -1.30 -15.14
C ILE A 33 1.92 -0.48 -15.69
N GLU A 34 2.30 -0.69 -16.95
CA GLU A 34 3.31 0.15 -17.64
C GLU A 34 4.62 0.32 -16.84
N ASN A 35 5.12 -0.78 -16.25
CA ASN A 35 6.31 -0.81 -15.37
C ASN A 35 6.18 -0.02 -14.05
N GLN A 36 4.97 0.37 -13.68
CA GLN A 36 4.67 1.01 -12.40
C GLN A 36 3.76 0.11 -11.56
N VAL A 37 4.05 0.06 -10.27
CA VAL A 37 3.15 -0.55 -9.28
C VAL A 37 2.07 0.45 -8.94
N VAL A 38 0.83 -0.01 -9.04
CA VAL A 38 -0.37 0.67 -8.61
C VAL A 38 -0.98 -0.14 -7.47
N ALA A 39 -1.30 0.50 -6.36
CA ALA A 39 -1.76 -0.16 -5.14
C ALA A 39 -2.89 0.62 -4.49
N GLN A 40 -3.89 -0.07 -3.95
CA GLN A 40 -4.94 0.54 -3.15
C GLN A 40 -5.12 -0.23 -1.85
N VAL A 41 -5.13 0.50 -0.73
CA VAL A 41 -5.26 -0.06 0.63
C VAL A 41 -6.56 0.42 1.25
N ASP A 42 -7.39 -0.51 1.72
CA ASP A 42 -8.65 -0.30 2.44
C ASP A 42 -9.64 0.63 1.76
N GLY A 43 -9.67 0.64 0.42
CA GLY A 43 -10.49 1.58 -0.36
C GLY A 43 -10.03 3.04 -0.27
N GLY A 44 -8.84 3.28 0.28
CA GLY A 44 -8.21 4.60 0.38
C GLY A 44 -7.60 5.07 -0.95
N PRO A 45 -6.66 6.03 -0.89
CA PRO A 45 -6.04 6.58 -2.09
C PRO A 45 -5.27 5.50 -2.87
N VAL A 46 -5.21 5.69 -4.19
CA VAL A 46 -4.40 4.87 -5.08
C VAL A 46 -2.97 5.38 -5.05
N PHE A 47 -2.02 4.50 -4.73
CA PHE A 47 -0.59 4.78 -4.75
C PHE A 47 0.02 4.26 -6.05
N GLN A 48 0.92 5.04 -6.65
CA GLN A 48 1.56 4.69 -7.91
C GLN A 48 3.07 4.98 -7.88
N GLY A 49 3.87 4.11 -8.50
CA GLY A 49 5.31 4.31 -8.69
C GLY A 49 6.10 3.01 -8.70
N THR A 50 7.36 3.05 -8.27
CA THR A 50 8.13 1.82 -8.02
C THR A 50 7.62 1.09 -6.77
N ILE A 51 7.91 -0.22 -6.65
CA ILE A 51 7.59 -1.01 -5.44
C ILE A 51 8.03 -0.27 -4.17
N LYS A 52 9.26 0.27 -4.14
CA LYS A 52 9.81 0.99 -2.99
C LYS A 52 9.01 2.24 -2.63
N GLN A 53 8.62 3.04 -3.65
CA GLN A 53 7.83 4.25 -3.44
C GLN A 53 6.42 3.93 -2.95
N VAL A 54 5.78 2.90 -3.50
CA VAL A 54 4.44 2.48 -3.09
C VAL A 54 4.46 2.00 -1.64
N VAL A 55 5.42 1.17 -1.25
CA VAL A 55 5.57 0.72 0.16
C VAL A 55 5.75 1.92 1.09
N ALA A 56 6.64 2.86 0.77
CA ALA A 56 6.87 4.05 1.59
C ALA A 56 5.62 4.94 1.73
N GLN A 57 4.84 5.09 0.65
CA GLN A 57 3.58 5.84 0.67
C GLN A 57 2.52 5.16 1.54
N VAL A 58 2.36 3.84 1.42
CA VAL A 58 1.44 3.06 2.25
C VAL A 58 1.84 3.15 3.72
N GLU A 59 3.13 2.99 4.06
CA GLU A 59 3.58 3.16 5.45
C GLU A 59 3.29 4.56 6.00
N SER A 60 3.51 5.61 5.19
CA SER A 60 3.20 6.99 5.56
C SER A 60 1.70 7.15 5.83
N ALA A 61 0.85 6.67 4.94
CA ALA A 61 -0.60 6.72 5.09
C ALA A 61 -1.08 5.97 6.35
N LEU A 62 -0.51 4.79 6.64
CA LEU A 62 -0.82 4.02 7.85
C LEU A 62 -0.37 4.73 9.13
N ARG A 63 0.79 5.40 9.12
CA ARG A 63 1.27 6.21 10.25
C ARG A 63 0.31 7.38 10.52
N THR A 64 -0.14 8.06 9.47
CA THR A 64 -1.13 9.14 9.58
C THR A 64 -2.48 8.62 10.06
N ALA A 65 -2.98 7.52 9.51
CA ALA A 65 -4.27 6.93 9.89
C ALA A 65 -4.28 6.39 11.34
N LYS A 66 -3.17 5.82 11.82
CA LYS A 66 -3.00 5.42 13.24
C LYS A 66 -2.88 6.62 14.18
N ASN A 67 -2.75 7.84 13.67
CA ASN A 67 -2.62 9.06 14.44
C ASN A 67 -3.73 10.07 14.08
N PRO A 68 -4.99 9.84 14.49
CA PRO A 68 -6.07 10.82 14.26
C PRO A 68 -5.90 12.12 15.07
N LEU A 69 -4.86 12.24 15.89
CA LEU A 69 -4.67 13.32 16.86
C LEU A 69 -3.77 14.48 16.38
N ASN A 70 -3.78 14.81 15.08
CA ASN A 70 -3.06 16.00 14.61
C ASN A 70 -3.74 16.72 13.44
N LEU A 71 -5.04 16.98 13.60
CA LEU A 71 -5.78 17.97 12.82
C LEU A 71 -6.44 18.95 13.79
N ASN A 72 -5.63 19.86 14.32
CA ASN A 72 -6.10 21.19 14.69
C ASN A 72 -4.89 22.15 14.66
N PRO A 73 -4.60 22.80 13.53
CA PRO A 73 -3.90 24.07 13.58
C PRO A 73 -4.93 25.14 13.98
N ASP A 74 -4.78 25.67 15.19
CA ASP A 74 -5.27 27.01 15.56
C ASP A 74 -4.58 28.06 14.67
#